data_AF-C0ECS0-F1
#
_entry.id   AF-C0ECS0-F1
#
_cell.length_a   1.000
_cell.length_b   1.000
_cell.length_c   1.000
_cell.angle_alpha   90.00
_cell.angle_beta   90.00
_cell.angle_gamma   90.00
#
_symmetry.space_group_name_H-M   'P 1'
#
loop_
_entity.id
_entity.type
_entity.pdbx_description
1 polymer ?
#
loop_
_entity_poly.entity_id
_entity_poly.type
_entity_poly.pdbx_seq_one_letter_code
_entity_poly.pdbx_strand_id
1 'polypeptide(L)'
;MRMCPNQISVGAVMDIILFGNQKEIGLQKFLIEHLIKRYDLTAINGSSLLSSGRSSDILLLETDSLRCVNSRSCLIILKNKANLGALRNIQGNVNVLVNSGNQRQVEAVARLGLPAITCGMSHKDTLTFSSIGADSSVISLQRPIDLGGGNIREPLELPIRHSAPFEHFPLFCLAAVRILMDDTDNLKLEL
;
A
#
# COMPACT_ATOMS: atom_id res chain seq x y z
N MET A 1 22.48 -18.99 8.31
CA MET A 1 21.29 -18.49 7.57
C MET A 1 20.05 -18.95 8.34
N ARG A 2 19.48 -18.10 9.22
CA ARG A 2 18.28 -18.47 10.00
C ARG A 2 17.05 -18.18 9.13
N MET A 3 16.23 -19.19 8.87
CA MET A 3 14.96 -19.01 8.16
C MET A 3 14.07 -18.01 8.92
N CYS A 4 13.36 -17.16 8.18
CA CYS A 4 12.32 -16.30 8.74
C CYS A 4 11.21 -17.17 9.34
N PRO A 5 10.97 -17.13 10.67
CA PRO A 5 9.80 -17.78 11.25
C PRO A 5 8.55 -16.98 10.86
N ASN A 6 7.48 -17.69 10.49
CA ASN A 6 6.21 -17.20 9.93
C ASN A 6 6.26 -16.83 8.45
N GLN A 7 6.42 -17.84 7.60
CA GLN A 7 6.08 -17.73 6.19
C GLN A 7 4.61 -18.11 5.99
N ILE A 8 3.78 -17.11 5.72
CA ILE A 8 2.45 -17.33 5.16
C ILE A 8 2.63 -17.16 3.65
N SER A 9 2.80 -18.27 2.93
CA SER A 9 2.74 -18.25 1.47
C SER A 9 1.31 -18.57 1.06
N VAL A 10 0.49 -17.53 0.94
CA VAL A 10 -0.72 -17.61 0.11
C VAL A 10 -0.23 -17.41 -1.33
N GLY A 11 -0.82 -18.09 -2.32
CA GLY A 11 -0.48 -17.91 -3.74
C GLY A 11 -0.88 -16.54 -4.31
N ALA A 12 -0.80 -15.47 -3.51
CA ALA A 12 -1.21 -14.13 -3.86
C ALA A 12 -0.28 -13.51 -4.90
N VAL A 13 -0.88 -12.65 -5.73
CA VAL A 13 -0.13 -11.85 -6.72
C VAL A 13 0.66 -10.75 -5.99
N MET A 14 0.06 -10.13 -4.97
CA MET A 14 0.71 -9.11 -4.15
C MET A 14 0.39 -9.26 -2.66
N ASP A 15 1.42 -9.10 -1.82
CA ASP A 15 1.27 -8.99 -0.38
C ASP A 15 1.22 -7.51 0.05
N ILE A 16 0.20 -7.11 0.78
CA ILE A 16 0.09 -5.79 1.41
C ILE A 16 0.30 -5.94 2.91
N ILE A 17 1.30 -5.25 3.45
CA ILE A 17 1.54 -5.21 4.90
C ILE A 17 1.14 -3.84 5.43
N LEU A 18 0.03 -3.78 6.18
CA LEU A 18 -0.32 -2.61 6.99
C LEU A 18 0.53 -2.62 8.24
N PHE A 19 1.61 -1.84 8.21
CA PHE A 19 2.61 -1.85 9.27
C PHE A 19 2.38 -0.71 10.26
N GLY A 20 2.20 -1.05 11.54
CA GLY A 20 2.03 -0.10 12.63
C GLY A 20 0.96 -0.55 13.62
N ASN A 21 0.45 0.39 14.43
CA ASN A 21 -0.48 0.10 15.53
C ASN A 21 -1.75 -0.64 15.04
N GLN A 22 -1.97 -1.86 15.54
CA GLN A 22 -3.10 -2.71 15.16
C GLN A 22 -4.47 -2.20 15.68
N LYS A 23 -4.45 -1.24 16.61
CA LYS A 23 -5.68 -0.59 17.11
C LYS A 23 -6.23 0.46 16.14
N GLU A 24 -5.42 0.90 15.17
CA GLU A 24 -5.83 1.85 14.13
C GLU A 24 -6.56 1.11 13.01
N ILE A 25 -7.80 0.70 13.27
CA ILE A 25 -8.60 -0.16 12.38
C ILE A 25 -9.19 0.57 11.16
N GLY A 26 -9.22 1.91 11.16
CA GLY A 26 -9.89 2.71 10.13
C GLY A 26 -9.32 2.45 8.73
N LEU A 27 -8.00 2.50 8.59
CA LEU A 27 -7.33 2.24 7.31
C LEU A 27 -7.54 0.81 6.81
N GLN A 28 -7.48 -0.18 7.71
CA GLN A 28 -7.69 -1.57 7.33
C GLN A 28 -9.12 -1.78 6.81
N LYS A 29 -10.12 -1.32 7.57
CA LYS A 29 -11.53 -1.42 7.15
C LYS A 29 -11.74 -0.76 5.80
N PHE A 30 -11.23 0.46 5.63
CA PHE A 30 -11.30 1.17 4.37
C PHE A 30 -10.70 0.35 3.21
N LEU A 31 -9.49 -0.19 3.37
CA LEU A 31 -8.86 -0.97 2.31
C LEU A 31 -9.61 -2.26 2.02
N ILE A 32 -10.08 -3.00 3.04
CA ILE A 32 -10.88 -4.21 2.83
C ILE A 32 -12.16 -3.90 2.05
N GLU A 33 -12.92 -2.88 2.49
CA GLU A 33 -14.18 -2.47 1.87
C GLU A 33 -14.04 -2.10 0.39
N HIS A 34 -12.88 -1.57 -0.02
CA HIS A 34 -12.65 -1.12 -1.40
C HIS A 34 -11.94 -2.16 -2.26
N LEU A 35 -10.98 -2.90 -1.70
CA LEU A 35 -10.25 -3.93 -2.45
C LEU A 35 -11.13 -5.13 -2.78
N ILE A 36 -12.02 -5.54 -1.87
CA ILE A 36 -12.93 -6.68 -2.09
C ILE A 36 -13.89 -6.49 -3.26
N LYS A 37 -14.16 -5.24 -3.65
CA LYS A 37 -15.04 -4.91 -4.79
C LYS A 37 -14.40 -5.26 -6.14
N ARG A 38 -13.08 -5.51 -6.18
CA ARG A 38 -12.32 -5.64 -7.43
C ARG A 38 -11.31 -6.78 -7.45
N TYR A 39 -10.86 -7.24 -6.29
CA TYR A 39 -9.86 -8.28 -6.14
C TYR A 39 -10.36 -9.41 -5.25
N ASP A 40 -9.88 -10.61 -5.53
CA ASP A 40 -9.93 -11.71 -4.58
C ASP A 40 -8.98 -11.39 -3.41
N LEU A 41 -9.51 -11.24 -2.20
CA LEU A 41 -8.79 -10.70 -1.05
C LEU A 41 -8.78 -11.69 0.11
N THR A 42 -7.59 -11.99 0.62
CA THR A 42 -7.42 -12.61 1.93
C THR A 42 -6.84 -11.57 2.89
N ALA A 43 -7.56 -11.24 3.96
CA ALA A 43 -7.11 -10.32 4.99
C ALA A 43 -6.89 -11.06 6.32
N ILE A 44 -5.73 -10.86 6.94
CA ILE A 44 -5.33 -11.44 8.22
C ILE A 44 -5.12 -10.31 9.22
N ASN A 45 -5.87 -10.37 10.32
CA ASN A 45 -5.73 -9.46 11.46
C ASN A 45 -5.64 -10.25 12.76
N GLY A 46 -4.44 -10.40 13.30
CA GLY A 46 -4.21 -11.17 14.52
C GLY A 46 -4.70 -12.60 14.36
N SER A 47 -5.79 -12.94 15.05
CA SER A 47 -6.44 -14.26 15.01
C SER A 47 -7.61 -14.36 14.03
N SER A 48 -7.93 -13.30 13.30
CA SER A 48 -9.06 -13.26 12.37
C SER A 48 -8.58 -13.37 10.94
N LEU A 49 -9.27 -14.20 10.15
CA LEU A 49 -9.06 -14.36 8.72
C LEU A 49 -10.37 -14.06 8.00
N LEU A 50 -10.31 -13.16 7.02
CA LEU A 50 -11.39 -12.84 6.10
C LEU A 50 -10.90 -13.21 4.69
N SER A 51 -11.70 -13.97 3.96
CA SER A 51 -11.41 -14.28 2.56
C SER A 51 -12.62 -13.95 1.70
N SER A 52 -12.35 -13.39 0.53
CA SER A 52 -13.31 -13.13 -0.53
C SER A 52 -12.78 -13.69 -1.84
N GLY A 53 -13.67 -14.24 -2.66
CA GLY A 53 -13.31 -14.81 -3.95
C GLY A 53 -13.00 -16.31 -3.88
N ARG A 54 -12.36 -16.82 -4.94
CA ARG A 54 -11.97 -18.24 -5.07
C ARG A 54 -10.46 -18.43 -5.17
N SER A 55 -9.75 -17.39 -5.58
CA SER A 55 -8.30 -17.24 -5.54
C SER A 55 -7.93 -16.20 -4.47
N SER A 56 -6.66 -15.81 -4.39
CA SER A 56 -6.26 -14.63 -3.62
C SER A 56 -5.39 -13.81 -4.58
N ASP A 57 -5.88 -12.68 -5.06
CA ASP A 57 -5.04 -11.71 -5.79
C ASP A 57 -4.17 -10.96 -4.79
N ILE A 58 -4.76 -10.60 -3.66
CA ILE A 58 -4.14 -9.78 -2.62
C ILE A 58 -4.18 -10.53 -1.29
N LEU A 59 -3.04 -10.56 -0.60
CA LEU A 59 -2.95 -10.87 0.83
C LEU A 59 -2.77 -9.57 1.62
N LEU A 60 -3.71 -9.20 2.49
CA LEU A 60 -3.60 -8.05 3.38
C LEU A 60 -3.26 -8.50 4.79
N LEU A 61 -2.04 -8.23 5.25
CA LEU A 61 -1.58 -8.54 6.61
C LEU A 61 -1.46 -7.25 7.43
N GLU A 62 -2.05 -7.23 8.62
CA GLU A 62 -1.84 -6.15 9.58
C GLU A 62 -0.93 -6.58 10.73
N THR A 63 0.15 -5.84 10.96
CA THR A 63 1.12 -6.16 12.02
C THR A 63 1.84 -4.91 12.54
N ASP A 64 2.21 -4.91 13.83
CA ASP A 64 3.13 -3.94 14.43
C ASP A 64 4.56 -4.49 14.60
N SER A 65 4.76 -5.76 14.23
CA SER A 65 5.95 -6.56 14.58
C SER A 65 6.60 -7.18 13.34
N LEU A 66 7.00 -6.33 12.39
CA LEU A 66 7.62 -6.75 11.13
C LEU A 66 9.15 -6.84 11.27
N ARG A 67 9.70 -8.04 11.12
CA ARG A 67 11.16 -8.29 11.24
C ARG A 67 11.82 -8.66 9.92
N CYS A 68 11.09 -9.37 9.06
CA CYS A 68 11.54 -9.69 7.73
C CYS A 68 10.37 -9.77 6.75
N VAL A 69 10.70 -9.53 5.47
CA VAL A 69 9.80 -9.68 4.33
C VAL A 69 10.53 -10.52 3.30
N ASN A 70 9.89 -11.59 2.86
CA ASN A 70 10.33 -12.38 1.72
C ASN A 70 9.09 -12.65 0.87
N SER A 71 8.92 -11.83 -0.15
CA SER A 71 7.74 -11.85 -1.01
C SER A 71 8.13 -11.53 -2.43
N ARG A 72 7.43 -12.11 -3.41
CA ARG A 72 7.69 -11.82 -4.83
C ARG A 72 7.34 -10.37 -5.17
N SER A 73 6.21 -9.88 -4.65
CA SER A 73 5.72 -8.51 -4.80
C SER A 73 5.03 -8.09 -3.52
N CYS A 74 5.55 -7.05 -2.86
CA CYS A 74 5.02 -6.58 -1.59
C CYS A 74 4.94 -5.06 -1.53
N LEU A 75 3.81 -4.56 -1.02
CA LEU A 75 3.61 -3.19 -0.61
C LEU A 75 3.55 -3.10 0.92
N ILE A 76 4.52 -2.44 1.54
CA ILE A 76 4.46 -2.09 2.96
C ILE A 76 3.84 -0.70 3.09
N ILE A 77 2.72 -0.58 3.78
CA ILE A 77 2.05 0.69 4.06
C ILE A 77 2.36 1.11 5.49
N LEU A 78 3.05 2.24 5.67
CA LEU A 78 3.39 2.75 6.99
C LEU A 78 2.23 3.54 7.61
N LYS A 79 1.66 3.03 8.70
CA LYS A 79 0.75 3.83 9.54
C LYS A 79 1.51 4.94 10.27
N ASN A 80 0.80 5.95 10.77
CA ASN A 80 1.36 7.21 11.29
C ASN A 80 2.50 7.05 12.35
N LYS A 81 2.50 5.96 13.12
CA LYS A 81 3.50 5.68 14.17
C LYS A 81 4.32 4.41 13.93
N ALA A 82 4.28 3.85 12.73
CA ALA A 82 5.05 2.67 12.37
C ALA A 82 6.56 2.91 12.55
N ASN A 83 7.27 1.91 13.08
CA ASN A 83 8.71 1.96 13.33
C ASN A 83 9.42 0.81 12.63
N LEU A 84 10.16 1.13 11.57
CA LEU A 84 10.91 0.15 10.78
C LEU A 84 12.22 -0.31 11.45
N GLY A 85 12.55 0.17 12.64
CA GLY A 85 13.80 -0.11 13.33
C GLY A 85 14.03 -1.58 13.70
N ALA A 86 13.00 -2.44 13.64
CA ALA A 86 13.10 -3.88 13.83
C ALA A 86 13.22 -4.69 12.53
N LEU A 87 13.03 -4.06 11.37
CA LEU A 87 13.14 -4.68 10.06
C LEU A 87 14.62 -4.96 9.75
N ARG A 88 14.95 -6.18 9.34
CA ARG A 88 16.33 -6.64 9.18
C ARG A 88 16.62 -7.31 7.84
N ASN A 89 15.67 -8.08 7.32
CA ASN A 89 15.87 -8.84 6.09
C ASN A 89 14.69 -8.61 5.15
N ILE A 90 14.98 -8.11 3.96
CA ILE A 90 13.98 -7.77 2.95
C ILE A 90 14.44 -8.40 1.65
N GLN A 91 13.61 -9.27 1.08
CA GLN A 91 13.90 -10.02 -0.14
C GLN A 91 12.70 -9.95 -1.09
N GLY A 92 13.01 -9.82 -2.38
CA GLY A 92 12.06 -9.71 -3.49
C GLY A 92 11.68 -8.25 -3.82
N ASN A 93 10.61 -8.06 -4.60
CA ASN A 93 10.17 -6.72 -5.00
C ASN A 93 9.33 -6.09 -3.89
N VAL A 94 9.94 -5.20 -3.10
CA VAL A 94 9.29 -4.58 -1.93
C VAL A 94 9.27 -3.07 -2.10
N ASN A 95 8.07 -2.51 -2.20
CA ASN A 95 7.82 -1.08 -2.21
C ASN A 95 7.28 -0.63 -0.84
N VAL A 96 7.65 0.56 -0.39
CA VAL A 96 7.13 1.14 0.86
C VAL A 96 6.34 2.41 0.56
N LEU A 97 5.04 2.41 0.88
CA LEU A 97 4.21 3.60 0.86
C LEU A 97 4.36 4.37 2.17
N VAL A 98 4.77 5.64 2.07
CA VAL A 98 5.04 6.51 3.22
C VAL A 98 4.48 7.90 2.99
N ASN A 99 3.82 8.45 4.01
CA ASN A 99 3.39 9.85 3.99
C ASN A 99 4.62 10.77 4.11
N SER A 100 4.82 11.66 3.14
CA SER A 100 5.98 12.55 3.09
C SER A 100 6.03 13.58 4.23
N GLY A 101 4.89 13.88 4.86
CA GLY A 101 4.83 14.67 6.09
C GLY A 101 5.47 13.97 7.29
N ASN A 102 5.69 12.65 7.24
CA ASN A 102 6.38 11.90 8.29
C ASN A 102 7.86 11.72 7.96
N GLN A 103 8.62 12.79 8.15
CA GLN A 103 10.05 12.84 7.84
C GLN A 103 10.86 11.71 8.51
N ARG A 104 10.48 11.30 9.74
CA ARG A 104 11.14 10.19 10.46
C ARG A 104 10.99 8.87 9.71
N GLN A 105 9.81 8.61 9.15
CA GLN A 105 9.56 7.39 8.37
C GLN A 105 10.25 7.45 7.00
N VAL A 106 10.21 8.60 6.32
CA VAL A 106 10.92 8.80 5.05
C VAL A 106 12.42 8.52 5.21
N GLU A 107 13.04 9.07 6.26
CA GLU A 107 14.45 8.82 6.56
C GLU A 107 14.72 7.35 6.91
N ALA A 108 13.82 6.69 7.65
CA ALA A 108 13.98 5.28 8.00
C ALA A 108 13.95 4.39 6.75
N VAL A 109 13.02 4.64 5.82
CA VAL A 109 12.93 3.94 4.53
C VAL A 109 14.20 4.14 3.71
N ALA A 110 14.68 5.40 3.63
CA ALA A 110 15.91 5.73 2.91
C ALA A 110 17.15 5.05 3.51
N ARG A 111 17.29 5.03 4.84
CA ARG A 111 18.40 4.34 5.53
C ARG A 111 18.40 2.82 5.30
N LEU A 112 17.24 2.23 5.09
CA LEU A 112 17.08 0.82 4.75
C LEU A 112 17.32 0.54 3.25
N GLY A 113 17.51 1.58 2.43
CA GLY A 113 17.73 1.45 0.99
C GLY A 113 16.50 0.92 0.24
N LEU A 114 15.30 1.14 0.78
CA LEU A 114 14.07 0.61 0.20
C LEU A 114 13.45 1.57 -0.83
N PRO A 115 12.88 1.05 -1.93
CA PRO A 115 12.03 1.84 -2.82
C PRO A 115 10.86 2.47 -2.05
N ALA A 116 10.77 3.80 -2.12
CA ALA A 116 9.76 4.57 -1.42
C ALA A 116 8.75 5.14 -2.43
N ILE A 117 7.48 4.80 -2.26
CA ILE A 117 6.36 5.53 -2.84
C ILE A 117 5.98 6.59 -1.81
N THR A 118 6.46 7.81 -1.99
CA THR A 118 6.08 8.93 -1.11
C THR A 118 4.71 9.45 -1.51
N CYS A 119 3.83 9.73 -0.54
CA CYS A 119 2.53 10.33 -0.79
C CYS A 119 2.28 11.57 0.06
N GLY A 120 1.61 12.57 -0.50
CA GLY A 120 1.31 13.81 0.20
C GLY A 120 0.70 14.87 -0.73
N MET A 121 0.91 16.14 -0.39
CA MET A 121 0.40 17.28 -1.19
C MET A 121 1.54 18.00 -1.92
N SER A 122 2.76 17.44 -1.93
CA SER A 122 3.91 18.04 -2.59
C SER A 122 4.04 17.53 -4.01
N HIS A 123 4.45 18.40 -4.95
CA HIS A 123 4.89 17.97 -6.28
C HIS A 123 6.15 17.08 -6.25
N LYS A 124 6.85 17.03 -5.10
CA LYS A 124 7.99 16.13 -4.88
C LYS A 124 7.56 14.72 -4.51
N ASP A 125 6.30 14.52 -4.13
CA ASP A 125 5.77 13.21 -3.77
C ASP A 125 5.59 12.34 -5.01
N THR A 126 5.73 11.03 -4.83
CA THR A 126 5.48 10.05 -5.89
C THR A 126 3.99 10.05 -6.25
N LEU A 127 3.14 10.10 -5.24
CA LEU A 127 1.69 10.28 -5.35
C LEU A 127 1.29 11.61 -4.71
N THR A 128 0.54 12.43 -5.43
CA THR A 128 -0.01 13.68 -4.90
C THR A 128 -1.39 13.96 -5.48
N PHE A 129 -2.20 14.76 -4.80
CA PHE A 129 -3.43 15.28 -5.41
C PHE A 129 -3.09 16.41 -6.37
N SER A 130 -3.43 16.27 -7.65
CA SER A 130 -3.39 17.38 -8.62
C SER A 130 -4.65 18.23 -8.57
N SER A 131 -5.75 17.67 -8.09
CA SER A 131 -7.05 18.34 -7.95
C SER A 131 -7.83 17.76 -6.77
N ILE A 132 -8.51 18.63 -6.01
CA ILE A 132 -9.46 18.26 -4.96
C ILE A 132 -10.70 19.14 -5.13
N GLY A 133 -11.79 18.53 -5.58
CA GLY A 133 -13.12 19.11 -5.67
C GLY A 133 -14.07 18.51 -4.63
N ALA A 134 -15.33 18.96 -4.66
CA ALA A 134 -16.36 18.57 -3.71
C ALA A 134 -16.86 17.13 -3.89
N ASP A 135 -16.90 16.65 -5.13
CA ASP A 135 -17.43 15.34 -5.55
C ASP A 135 -16.41 14.49 -6.33
N SER A 136 -15.24 15.07 -6.58
CA SER A 136 -14.18 14.46 -7.39
C SER A 136 -12.80 14.97 -6.98
N SER A 137 -11.79 14.15 -7.19
CA SER A 137 -10.39 14.50 -6.96
C SER A 137 -9.52 13.76 -7.95
N VAL A 138 -8.27 14.16 -8.11
CA VAL A 138 -7.33 13.48 -9.01
C VAL A 138 -6.03 13.24 -8.27
N ILE A 139 -5.62 11.97 -8.18
CA ILE A 139 -4.29 11.59 -7.69
C ILE A 139 -3.39 11.41 -8.91
N SER A 140 -2.27 12.13 -8.94
CA SER A 140 -1.25 11.95 -9.97
C SER A 140 -0.11 11.09 -9.45
N LEU A 141 0.28 10.11 -10.25
CA LEU A 141 1.59 9.48 -10.18
C LEU A 141 2.59 10.40 -10.88
N GLN A 142 3.47 11.03 -10.11
CA GLN A 142 4.40 12.05 -10.61
C GLN A 142 5.69 11.47 -11.19
N ARG A 143 6.03 10.23 -10.81
CA ARG A 143 7.30 9.58 -11.17
C ARG A 143 7.08 8.10 -11.48
N PRO A 144 7.92 7.49 -12.31
CA PRO A 144 7.78 6.07 -12.62
C PRO A 144 7.94 5.19 -11.37
N ILE A 145 7.19 4.09 -11.32
CA ILE A 145 7.29 3.05 -10.28
C ILE A 145 7.64 1.71 -10.95
N ASP A 146 8.58 0.97 -10.38
CA ASP A 146 8.90 -0.40 -10.81
C ASP A 146 7.89 -1.38 -10.20
N LEU A 147 7.11 -2.02 -11.08
CA LEU A 147 6.13 -3.05 -10.75
C LEU A 147 6.80 -4.42 -10.52
N GLY A 148 8.08 -4.55 -10.85
CA GLY A 148 8.88 -5.75 -10.75
C GLY A 148 9.23 -6.32 -12.13
N GLY A 149 10.36 -7.02 -12.22
CA GLY A 149 10.81 -7.67 -13.45
C GLY A 149 11.15 -6.69 -14.58
N GLY A 150 11.42 -5.41 -14.27
CA GLY A 150 11.68 -4.35 -15.24
C GLY A 150 10.41 -3.75 -15.87
N ASN A 151 9.22 -4.11 -15.37
CA ASN A 151 7.98 -3.48 -15.79
C ASN A 151 7.81 -2.14 -15.06
N ILE A 152 7.84 -1.05 -15.81
CA ILE A 152 7.79 0.30 -15.27
C ILE A 152 6.41 0.90 -15.54
N ARG A 153 5.79 1.42 -14.49
CA ARG A 153 4.59 2.23 -14.60
C ARG A 153 4.96 3.71 -14.77
N GLU A 154 4.63 4.27 -15.93
CA GLU A 154 4.84 5.69 -16.23
C GLU A 154 3.88 6.63 -15.48
N PRO A 155 4.26 7.91 -15.29
CA PRO A 155 3.39 8.94 -14.73
C PRO A 155 2.00 8.98 -15.38
N LEU A 156 0.98 9.17 -14.54
CA LEU A 156 -0.43 9.16 -14.96
C LEU A 156 -1.31 9.88 -13.95
N GLU A 157 -2.56 10.08 -14.32
CA GLU A 157 -3.59 10.60 -13.42
C GLU A 157 -4.67 9.55 -13.14
N LEU A 158 -5.07 9.50 -11.87
CA LEU A 158 -6.11 8.64 -11.35
C LEU A 158 -7.24 9.54 -10.84
N PRO A 159 -8.28 9.79 -11.66
CA PRO A 159 -9.46 10.48 -11.17
C PRO A 159 -10.12 9.65 -10.07
N ILE A 160 -10.76 10.28 -9.10
CA ILE A 160 -11.48 9.68 -7.98
C ILE A 160 -12.83 10.37 -7.92
N ARG A 161 -13.91 9.61 -7.76
CA ARG A 161 -15.22 10.16 -7.40
C ARG A 161 -15.49 9.86 -5.94
N HIS A 162 -16.19 10.75 -5.27
CA HIS A 162 -16.57 10.54 -3.88
C HIS A 162 -17.85 11.29 -3.58
N SER A 163 -18.68 10.68 -2.73
CA SER A 163 -19.96 11.25 -2.31
C SER A 163 -19.91 11.88 -0.92
N ALA A 164 -18.79 11.75 -0.21
CA ALA A 164 -18.60 12.21 1.15
C ALA A 164 -17.15 12.66 1.40
N PRO A 165 -16.89 13.47 2.44
CA PRO A 165 -15.54 13.81 2.87
C PRO A 165 -14.68 12.56 3.10
N PHE A 166 -13.42 12.62 2.68
CA PHE A 166 -12.49 11.49 2.74
C PHE A 166 -11.19 11.87 3.45
N GLU A 167 -10.56 10.88 4.06
CA GLU A 167 -9.17 11.01 4.48
C GLU A 167 -8.24 10.79 3.27
N HIS A 168 -7.24 11.66 3.12
CA HIS A 168 -6.33 11.62 1.97
C HIS A 168 -5.45 10.37 1.95
N PHE A 169 -4.94 9.95 3.10
CA PHE A 169 -3.96 8.85 3.18
C PHE A 169 -4.54 7.49 2.75
N PRO A 170 -5.75 7.08 3.17
CA PRO A 170 -6.39 5.88 2.64
C PRO A 170 -6.56 5.87 1.11
N LEU A 171 -6.82 7.02 0.48
CA LEU A 171 -6.90 7.11 -0.98
C LEU A 171 -5.54 6.90 -1.66
N PHE A 172 -4.46 7.46 -1.10
CA PHE A 172 -3.11 7.16 -1.59
C PHE A 172 -2.77 5.68 -1.45
N CYS A 173 -3.18 5.04 -0.36
CA CYS A 173 -3.01 3.59 -0.17
C CYS A 173 -3.70 2.79 -1.27
N LEU A 174 -4.96 3.12 -1.55
CA LEU A 174 -5.73 2.44 -2.58
C LEU A 174 -5.16 2.70 -3.99
N ALA A 175 -4.75 3.93 -4.29
CA ALA A 175 -4.10 4.28 -5.54
C ALA A 175 -2.79 3.51 -5.74
N ALA A 176 -1.93 3.44 -4.71
CA ALA A 176 -0.67 2.70 -4.77
C ALA A 176 -0.90 1.21 -5.06
N VAL A 177 -1.88 0.59 -4.39
CA VAL A 177 -2.25 -0.81 -4.65
C VAL A 177 -2.67 -1.00 -6.10
N ARG A 178 -3.55 -0.14 -6.62
CA ARG A 178 -4.03 -0.25 -8.00
C ARG A 178 -2.93 -0.06 -9.04
N ILE A 179 -2.04 0.89 -8.81
CA ILE A 179 -0.85 1.11 -9.64
C ILE A 179 0.04 -0.14 -9.65
N LEU A 180 0.32 -0.71 -8.48
CA LEU A 180 1.19 -1.88 -8.35
C LEU A 180 0.59 -3.17 -8.93
N MET A 181 -0.73 -3.26 -8.94
CA MET A 181 -1.48 -4.34 -9.60
C MET A 181 -1.66 -4.11 -11.12
N ASP A 182 -1.08 -3.03 -11.66
CA ASP A 182 -1.26 -2.55 -13.04
C ASP A 182 -2.74 -2.41 -13.46
N ASP A 183 -3.62 -2.15 -12.49
CA ASP A 183 -5.06 -2.01 -12.66
C ASP A 183 -5.47 -0.54 -12.53
N THR A 184 -5.09 0.23 -13.55
CA THR A 184 -5.29 1.68 -13.60
C THR A 184 -6.46 2.11 -14.49
N ASP A 185 -7.15 1.16 -15.13
CA ASP A 185 -8.31 1.47 -15.96
C ASP A 185 -9.43 2.08 -15.11
N ASN A 186 -9.98 3.21 -15.59
CA ASN A 186 -11.08 3.97 -14.99
C ASN A 186 -11.11 3.89 -13.46
N LEU A 187 -10.37 4.75 -12.77
CA LEU A 187 -10.43 4.85 -11.31
C LEU A 187 -11.73 5.53 -10.84
N LYS A 188 -12.89 5.03 -11.28
CA LYS A 188 -14.17 5.32 -10.63
C LYS A 188 -14.20 4.58 -9.30
N LEU A 189 -13.49 5.09 -8.31
CA LEU A 189 -13.85 4.82 -6.93
C LEU A 189 -15.21 5.49 -6.75
N GLU A 190 -16.26 4.71 -6.60
CA GLU A 190 -17.52 5.20 -6.04
C GLU A 190 -17.38 5.00 -4.54
N LEU A 191 -16.88 6.05 -3.86
CA LEU A 191 -16.85 6.15 -2.40
C LEU A 191 -18.21 6.66 -1.90
#